data_AF-A0A1F5VJF1-F1
#
_entry.id   AF-A0A1F5VJF1-F1
#
_cell.length_a   1.000
_cell.length_b   1.000
_cell.length_c   1.000
_cell.angle_alpha   90.00
_cell.angle_beta   90.00
_cell.angle_gamma   90.00
#
_symmetry.space_group_name_H-M   'P 1'
#
loop_
_entity.id
_entity.type
_entity.pdbx_description
1 polymer ?
#
loop_
_entity_poly.entity_id
_entity_poly.type
_entity_poly.pdbx_seq_one_letter_code
_entity_poly.pdbx_strand_id
1 'polypeptide(L)' 'MNVSIDKKELYSLIKEAVREVLQEEIFEYYLKNVPSVSKEEMEDINKRYGKPSQRKEVAHNEMVDI' A
#
# COMPACT_ATOMS: atom_id res chain seq x y z
N MET A 1 27.09 24.82 -13.83
CA MET A 1 27.03 23.93 -12.66
C MET A 1 27.07 22.51 -13.21
N ASN A 2 28.19 21.80 -13.06
CA ASN A 2 28.31 20.41 -13.52
C ASN A 2 27.93 19.49 -12.36
N VAL A 3 26.83 18.75 -12.53
CA VAL A 3 26.42 17.72 -11.57
C VAL A 3 27.11 16.43 -11.99
N SER A 4 28.06 15.98 -11.18
CA SER A 4 28.68 14.67 -11.31
C SER A 4 28.04 13.75 -10.28
N ILE A 5 27.23 12.81 -10.73
CA ILE A 5 26.54 11.82 -9.88
C ILE A 5 27.14 10.44 -10.13
N ASP A 6 27.35 9.67 -9.07
CA ASP A 6 27.79 8.28 -9.21
C ASP A 6 26.67 7.40 -9.78
N LYS A 7 27.05 6.36 -10.53
CA LYS A 7 26.07 5.46 -11.16
C LYS A 7 25.19 4.74 -10.12
N LYS A 8 25.74 4.38 -8.95
CA LYS A 8 24.98 3.72 -7.89
C LYS A 8 23.99 4.69 -7.23
N GLU A 9 24.43 5.93 -7.04
CA GLU A 9 23.59 7.01 -6.51
C GLU A 9 22.40 7.29 -7.43
N LEU A 10 22.66 7.42 -8.74
CA LEU A 10 21.60 7.57 -9.75
C LEU A 10 20.60 6.42 -9.72
N TYR A 11 21.09 5.18 -9.64
CA TYR A 11 20.24 4.00 -9.60
C TYR A 11 19.36 3.98 -8.33
N SER A 12 19.92 4.32 -7.18
CA SER A 12 19.17 4.38 -5.93
C SER A 12 18.07 5.44 -5.99
N LEU A 13 18.37 6.65 -6.49
CA LEU A 13 17.39 7.72 -6.66
C LEU A 13 16.24 7.30 -7.57
N ILE A 14 16.55 6.68 -8.71
CA ILE A 14 15.51 6.18 -9.63
C ILE A 14 14.69 5.08 -8.95
N LYS A 15 15.34 4.16 -8.23
CA LYS A 15 14.65 3.04 -7.57
C LYS A 15 13.72 3.52 -6.46
N GLU A 16 14.10 4.55 -5.73
CA GLU A 16 13.26 5.16 -4.69
C GLU A 16 12.07 5.87 -5.32
N ALA A 17 12.28 6.73 -6.32
CA ALA A 17 11.20 7.41 -7.02
C ALA A 17 10.17 6.44 -7.62
N VAL A 18 10.63 5.34 -8.25
CA VAL A 18 9.72 4.32 -8.80
C VAL A 18 8.98 3.57 -7.68
N ARG A 19 9.65 3.30 -6.55
CA ARG A 19 9.03 2.60 -5.42
C ARG A 19 7.91 3.43 -4.81
N GLU A 20 8.12 4.73 -4.61
CA GLU A 20 7.13 5.64 -4.03
C GLU A 20 5.84 5.64 -4.85
N VAL A 21 5.95 5.86 -6.16
CA VAL A 21 4.80 5.84 -7.08
C VAL A 21 4.09 4.48 -7.05
N LEU A 22 4.85 3.38 -7.05
CA LEU A 22 4.24 2.05 -6.95
C LEU A 22 3.51 1.84 -5.62
N GLN A 23 4.06 2.32 -4.50
CA GLN A 23 3.41 2.15 -3.20
C GLN A 23 2.09 2.92 -3.11
N GLU A 24 2.04 4.15 -3.64
CA GLU A 24 0.83 4.97 -3.71
C GLU A 24 -0.24 4.30 -4.60
N GLU A 25 0.13 3.89 -5.81
CA GLU A 25 -0.82 3.34 -6.78
C GLU A 25 -1.27 1.90 -6.45
N ILE A 26 -0.40 1.07 -5.84
CA ILE A 26 -0.74 -0.31 -5.48
C ILE A 26 -1.84 -0.36 -4.42
N PHE A 27 -1.85 0.56 -3.46
CA PHE A 27 -2.86 0.57 -2.41
C PHE A 27 -4.26 0.86 -2.96
N GLU A 28 -4.36 1.91 -3.79
CA GLU A 28 -5.58 2.27 -4.51
C GLU A 28 -6.07 1.15 -5.43
N TYR A 29 -5.15 0.55 -6.19
CA TYR A 29 -5.45 -0.60 -7.03
C TYR A 29 -5.97 -1.78 -6.20
N TYR A 30 -5.31 -2.09 -5.08
CA TYR A 30 -5.72 -3.19 -4.21
C TYR A 30 -7.14 -2.97 -3.69
N LEU A 31 -7.45 -1.79 -3.14
CA LEU A 31 -8.78 -1.46 -2.62
C LEU A 31 -9.87 -1.56 -3.68
N LYS A 32 -9.61 -1.07 -4.90
CA LYS A 32 -10.58 -1.12 -6.01
C LYS A 32 -10.84 -2.54 -6.49
N ASN A 33 -9.90 -3.46 -6.30
CA ASN A 33 -10.02 -4.85 -6.72
C ASN A 33 -10.42 -5.80 -5.58
N VAL A 34 -10.66 -5.30 -4.35
CA VAL A 34 -11.23 -6.13 -3.29
C VAL A 34 -12.64 -6.55 -3.71
N PRO A 35 -12.94 -7.86 -3.77
CA PRO A 35 -14.27 -8.33 -4.13
C PRO A 35 -15.29 -7.89 -3.08
N SER A 36 -16.43 -7.39 -3.55
CA SER A 36 -17.58 -7.17 -2.68
C SER A 36 -18.11 -8.53 -2.24
N VAL A 37 -18.28 -8.72 -0.93
CA VAL A 37 -18.84 -9.94 -0.35
C VAL A 37 -20.09 -9.59 0.44
N SER A 38 -21.07 -10.49 0.43
CA SER A 38 -22.27 -10.36 1.24
C SER A 38 -21.97 -10.53 2.74
N LYS A 39 -22.92 -10.16 3.59
CA LYS A 39 -22.79 -10.34 5.05
C LYS A 39 -22.67 -11.82 5.42
N GLU A 40 -23.44 -12.68 4.77
CA GLU A 40 -23.43 -14.14 4.99
C GLU A 40 -22.09 -14.74 4.61
N GLU A 41 -21.54 -14.38 3.44
CA GLU A 41 -20.21 -14.81 3.01
C GLU A 41 -19.12 -14.31 3.97
N MET A 42 -19.22 -13.08 4.46
CA MET A 42 -18.28 -12.53 5.44
C MET A 42 -18.36 -13.27 6.79
N GLU A 43 -19.54 -13.67 7.23
CA GLU A 43 -19.70 -14.50 8.43
C GLU A 43 -19.02 -15.86 8.27
N ASP A 44 -19.17 -16.49 7.11
CA ASP A 44 -18.54 -17.78 6.81
C ASP A 44 -17.02 -17.68 6.70
N ILE A 45 -16.49 -16.61 6.10
CA ILE A 45 -15.05 -16.30 6.10
C ILE A 45 -14.53 -16.19 7.53
N ASN A 46 -15.21 -15.42 8.38
CA ASN A 46 -14.82 -15.23 9.78
C ASN A 46 -14.86 -16.55 10.58
N LYS A 47 -15.84 -17.42 10.33
CA LYS A 47 -15.92 -18.75 10.96
C LYS A 47 -14.76 -19.65 10.53
N ARG A 48 -14.37 -19.63 9.25
CA ARG A 48 -13.33 -20.52 8.69
C ARG A 48 -11.91 -20.06 9.01
N TYR A 49 -11.65 -18.76 8.96
CA TYR A 49 -10.30 -18.20 9.05
C TYR A 49 -10.06 -17.40 10.34
N GLY A 50 -11.10 -17.21 11.16
CA GLY A 50 -11.05 -16.34 12.33
C GLY A 50 -11.21 -14.86 11.96
N LYS A 51 -11.19 -13.99 12.99
CA LYS A 51 -11.20 -12.54 12.80
C LYS A 51 -9.76 -12.02 12.76
N PRO A 52 -9.42 -11.07 11.87
CA PRO A 52 -8.14 -10.40 11.92
C PRO A 52 -7.96 -9.72 13.29
N SER A 53 -6.72 -9.66 13.80
CA SER A 53 -6.41 -9.05 15.09
C SER A 53 -6.88 -7.59 15.11
N GLN A 54 -7.65 -7.21 16.14
CA GLN A 54 -8.17 -5.84 16.29
C GLN A 54 -7.10 -4.77 16.52
N ARG A 55 -5.83 -5.18 16.70
CA ARG A 55 -4.70 -4.26 16.78
C ARG A 55 -4.47 -3.68 15.38
N LYS A 56 -5.19 -2.61 15.08
CA LYS A 56 -4.84 -1.69 14.00
C LYS A 56 -3.51 -1.06 14.42
N GLU A 57 -2.39 -1.62 13.99
CA GLU A 57 -1.27 -0.72 13.69
C GLU A 57 -1.84 0.28 12.70
N VAL A 58 -1.70 1.57 13.03
CA VAL A 58 -2.22 2.66 12.22
C VAL A 58 -1.67 2.44 10.82
N ALA A 59 -2.49 1.91 9.91
CA ALA A 59 -2.17 1.93 8.49
C ALA A 59 -1.95 3.40 8.18
N HIS A 60 -0.74 3.73 7.71
CA HIS A 60 -0.29 5.06 7.36
C HIS A 60 -1.45 5.85 6.74
N ASN A 61 -2.02 6.76 7.52
CA ASN A 61 -3.13 7.58 7.10
C ASN A 61 -2.48 8.90 6.73
N GLU A 62 -2.17 9.07 5.44
CA GLU A 62 -1.85 10.40 4.93
C GLU A 62 -3.15 11.20 5.02
N MET A 63 -3.35 11.85 6.15
CA MET A 63 -4.23 13.00 6.19
C MET A 63 -3.62 14.02 5.23
N VAL A 64 -4.21 14.12 4.03
CA VAL A 64 -4.04 15.28 3.18
C VAL A 64 -4.71 16.43 3.95
N ASP A 65 -3.89 17.21 4.66
CA ASP A 65 -4.32 18.51 5.16
C ASP A 65 -4.65 19.38 3.95
N ILE A 66 -5.93 19.76 3.83
CA ILE A 66 -6.43 20.76 2.87
C ILE A 66 -6.26 22.16 3.47
#